data_AF-A0A7V1JLJ4-F1
#
_entry.id   AF-A0A7V1JLJ4-F1
#
_cell.length_a   1.000
_cell.length_b   1.000
_cell.length_c   1.000
_cell.angle_alpha   90.00
_cell.angle_beta   90.00
_cell.angle_gamma   90.00
#
_symmetry.space_group_name_H-M   'P 1'
#
loop_
_entity.id
_entity.type
_entity.pdbx_description
1 polymer ?
#
loop_
_entity_poly.entity_id
_entity_poly.type
_entity_poly.pdbx_seq_one_letter_code
_entity_poly.pdbx_strand_id
1 'polypeptide(L)'
;MAVSEFTLVRSKVLVPSPAGLLHRARLCQAIEQGLERKLTLVSAPAGYGKTSALIDFAQHSPVPVCWYTADERDRDLGLFIEYLVGAIGERFPGFGKSTRAALASLAGDLFHDPTGVVGELVNEMLEIDTSFVVVVDNYEALDGAFGLRTFVHRLLEVLPSNCHLMFGSRVLPDVPVTRLVAKRQLVGLTARDLRFASQEIRDLLRLSQIEVSESQAEAIAANSEGWITGVLLLADLLRDEAKATLLDEGRATAETYGYLAREVLNRQPPDVQHFLRTSAVLREVSSRLCREVLQIEDPRALLAEIERRNLFVTRFGKGAAAIYRYHNLFRDFLHEQLHQHDPARYADLHLRAAKRFEQDNDVEEAVYHYLAAESYPQATALMERVVMEWFTRGRVETLLQWADQLPQEARAQAPRLSLYQSKVLTDRYDYERARQALAYAEAGFADRGDRTHLAKVHNQHAA
;
A
#
# COMPACT_ATOMS: atom_id res chain seq x y z
N MET A 1 -20.71 5.02 -24.22
CA MET A 1 -20.02 5.81 -23.18
C MET A 1 -18.63 5.24 -23.04
N ALA A 2 -17.59 6.02 -23.29
CA ALA A 2 -16.22 5.55 -23.12
C ALA A 2 -16.01 5.23 -21.64
N VAL A 3 -15.78 3.96 -21.32
CA VAL A 3 -15.31 3.53 -20.00
C VAL A 3 -13.96 4.23 -19.84
N SER A 4 -13.88 5.21 -18.94
CA SER A 4 -12.62 5.85 -18.59
C SER A 4 -11.68 4.76 -18.08
N GLU A 5 -10.59 4.50 -18.79
CA GLU A 5 -9.49 3.62 -18.35
C GLU A 5 -9.06 4.02 -16.94
N PHE A 6 -8.98 3.05 -16.03
CA PHE A 6 -8.27 3.26 -14.76
C PHE A 6 -6.82 3.61 -15.13
N THR A 7 -6.41 4.84 -14.83
CA THR A 7 -5.01 5.22 -15.04
C THR A 7 -4.18 4.55 -13.95
N LEU A 8 -3.49 3.48 -14.33
CA LEU A 8 -2.65 2.74 -13.39
C LEU A 8 -1.41 3.56 -13.03
N VAL A 9 -1.11 3.63 -11.74
CA VAL A 9 0.14 4.21 -11.26
C VAL A 9 1.28 3.25 -11.60
N ARG A 10 2.09 3.58 -12.61
CA ARG A 10 3.14 2.69 -13.13
C ARG A 10 4.16 2.24 -12.06
N SER A 11 4.46 3.07 -11.06
CA SER A 11 5.37 2.70 -9.97
C SER A 11 4.86 1.54 -9.11
N LYS A 12 3.55 1.24 -9.13
CA LYS A 12 2.97 0.09 -8.42
C LYS A 12 3.12 -1.22 -9.18
N VAL A 13 3.26 -1.16 -10.51
CA VAL A 13 3.34 -2.36 -11.38
C VAL A 13 4.76 -2.70 -11.84
N LEU A 14 5.75 -1.95 -11.36
CA LEU A 14 7.16 -2.16 -11.66
C LEU A 14 7.89 -2.67 -10.41
N VAL A 15 8.82 -3.61 -10.62
CA VAL A 15 9.70 -4.10 -9.55
C VAL A 15 10.53 -2.93 -9.00
N PRO A 16 10.45 -2.62 -7.69
CA PRO A 16 11.27 -1.58 -7.09
C PRO A 16 12.76 -1.92 -7.18
N SER A 17 13.62 -0.91 -7.29
CA SER A 17 15.08 -1.07 -7.34
C SER A 17 15.75 -0.23 -6.25
N PRO A 18 15.72 -0.69 -4.98
CA PRO A 18 16.36 0.02 -3.88
C PRO A 18 17.88 -0.05 -4.00
N ALA A 19 18.57 1.05 -3.68
CA ALA A 19 20.01 1.05 -3.54
C ALA A 19 20.43 0.22 -2.30
N GLY A 20 21.53 -0.53 -2.41
CA GLY A 20 22.06 -1.30 -1.28
C GLY A 20 21.24 -2.54 -0.90
N LEU A 21 20.46 -3.10 -1.83
CA LEU A 21 19.78 -4.39 -1.63
C LEU A 21 20.82 -5.50 -1.47
N LEU A 22 20.76 -6.23 -0.36
CA LEU A 22 21.57 -7.42 -0.14
C LEU A 22 20.91 -8.63 -0.81
N HIS A 23 21.68 -9.39 -1.59
CA HIS A 23 21.26 -10.69 -2.08
C HIS A 23 21.28 -11.75 -0.97
N ARG A 24 20.13 -12.35 -0.70
CA ARG A 24 19.89 -13.36 0.35
C ARG A 24 19.62 -14.71 -0.29
N ALA A 25 20.67 -15.34 -0.80
CA ALA A 25 20.60 -16.61 -1.53
C ALA A 25 19.75 -17.69 -0.83
N ARG A 26 19.84 -17.80 0.50
CA ARG A 26 19.04 -18.74 1.31
C ARG A 26 17.53 -18.52 1.14
N LEU A 27 17.07 -17.27 1.13
CA LEU A 27 15.65 -16.95 0.96
C LEU A 27 15.21 -17.16 -0.48
N CYS A 28 16.00 -16.69 -1.45
CA CYS A 28 15.70 -16.90 -2.87
C CYS A 28 15.55 -18.39 -3.19
N GLN A 29 16.48 -19.24 -2.73
CA GLN A 29 16.38 -20.70 -2.90
C GLN A 29 15.14 -21.30 -2.24
N ALA A 30 14.75 -20.83 -1.04
CA ALA A 30 13.55 -21.32 -0.37
C ALA A 30 12.27 -20.96 -1.15
N ILE A 31 12.23 -19.79 -1.78
CA ILE A 31 11.15 -19.36 -2.66
C ILE A 31 11.15 -20.18 -3.95
N GLU A 32 12.30 -20.37 -4.59
CA GLU A 32 12.48 -21.12 -5.84
C GLU A 32 12.00 -22.56 -5.71
N GLN A 33 12.35 -23.24 -4.62
CA GLN A 33 11.86 -24.60 -4.30
C GLN A 33 10.33 -24.66 -4.13
N GLY A 34 9.69 -23.51 -3.93
CA GLY A 34 8.26 -23.34 -3.78
C GLY A 34 7.48 -23.09 -5.07
N LEU A 35 8.16 -22.82 -6.19
CA LEU A 35 7.52 -22.34 -7.41
C LEU A 35 6.60 -23.38 -8.08
N GLU A 36 6.81 -24.67 -7.80
CA GLU A 36 5.90 -25.75 -8.26
C GLU A 36 4.54 -25.74 -7.54
N ARG A 37 4.40 -24.97 -6.46
CA ARG A 37 3.16 -24.81 -5.69
C ARG A 37 2.33 -23.65 -6.24
N LYS A 38 1.08 -23.50 -5.81
CA LYS A 38 0.21 -22.40 -6.29
C LYS A 38 0.53 -21.06 -5.64
N LEU A 39 0.90 -21.07 -4.36
CA LEU A 39 1.01 -19.87 -3.55
C LEU A 39 2.23 -19.90 -2.63
N THR A 40 3.00 -18.82 -2.62
CA THR A 40 3.95 -18.50 -1.57
C THR A 40 3.42 -17.33 -0.74
N LEU A 41 3.38 -17.50 0.58
CA LEU A 41 3.07 -16.43 1.53
C LEU A 41 4.34 -15.97 2.20
N VAL A 42 4.67 -14.68 2.10
CA VAL A 42 5.75 -14.03 2.84
C VAL A 42 5.11 -13.15 3.90
N SER A 43 4.93 -13.72 5.10
CA SER A 43 4.18 -13.08 6.20
C SER A 43 5.07 -12.78 7.40
N ALA A 44 5.23 -11.50 7.72
CA ALA A 44 6.03 -11.03 8.84
C ALA A 44 5.66 -9.60 9.22
N PRO A 45 5.86 -9.15 10.47
CA PRO A 45 5.61 -7.76 10.85
C PRO A 45 6.38 -6.74 9.99
N ALA A 46 6.01 -5.46 10.14
CA ALA A 46 6.67 -4.38 9.42
C ALA A 46 8.19 -4.34 9.76
N GLY A 47 9.00 -3.96 8.76
CA GLY A 47 10.44 -3.81 8.94
C GLY A 47 11.27 -5.10 8.99
N TYR A 48 10.68 -6.28 8.73
CA TYR A 48 11.41 -7.56 8.58
C TYR A 48 12.00 -7.80 7.18
N GLY A 49 11.84 -6.86 6.25
CA GLY A 49 12.43 -6.97 4.91
C GLY A 49 11.65 -7.86 3.93
N LYS A 50 10.33 -8.02 4.11
CA LYS A 50 9.45 -8.75 3.17
C LYS A 50 9.60 -8.27 1.73
N THR A 51 9.36 -6.98 1.50
CA THR A 51 9.49 -6.33 0.20
C THR A 51 10.90 -6.50 -0.36
N SER A 52 11.94 -6.33 0.46
CA SER A 52 13.33 -6.55 0.05
C SER A 52 13.59 -7.99 -0.40
N ALA A 53 13.05 -8.99 0.31
CA ALA A 53 13.19 -10.40 -0.06
C ALA A 53 12.45 -10.73 -1.37
N LEU A 54 11.27 -10.15 -1.57
CA LEU A 54 10.50 -10.30 -2.81
C LEU A 54 11.22 -9.63 -4.01
N ILE A 55 11.81 -8.45 -3.81
CA ILE A 55 12.61 -7.76 -4.84
C ILE A 55 13.87 -8.56 -5.16
N ASP A 56 14.57 -9.05 -4.14
CA ASP A 56 15.78 -9.84 -4.31
C ASP A 56 15.50 -11.11 -5.13
N PHE A 57 14.41 -11.82 -4.80
CA PHE A 57 13.93 -12.92 -5.62
C PHE A 57 13.59 -12.45 -7.04
N ALA A 58 12.86 -11.34 -7.21
CA ALA A 58 12.48 -10.85 -8.53
C ALA A 58 13.67 -10.50 -9.44
N GLN A 59 14.79 -10.05 -8.85
CA GLN A 59 16.02 -9.75 -9.59
C GLN A 59 16.80 -11.01 -10.01
N HIS A 60 16.69 -12.09 -9.25
CA HIS A 60 17.42 -13.35 -9.47
C HIS A 60 16.53 -14.49 -9.98
N SER A 61 15.24 -14.22 -10.20
CA SER A 61 14.24 -15.23 -10.54
C SER A 61 14.56 -15.91 -11.87
N PRO A 62 14.41 -17.24 -11.97
CA PRO A 62 14.57 -17.97 -13.23
C PRO A 62 13.42 -17.73 -14.22
N VAL A 63 12.32 -17.10 -13.77
CA VAL A 63 11.10 -16.88 -14.55
C VAL A 63 10.69 -15.40 -14.54
N PRO A 64 9.88 -14.93 -15.50
CA PRO A 64 9.34 -13.58 -15.47
C PRO A 64 8.55 -13.30 -14.18
N VAL A 65 8.84 -12.16 -13.55
CA VAL A 65 8.12 -11.67 -12.38
C VAL A 65 7.26 -10.47 -12.76
N CYS A 66 5.96 -10.62 -12.55
CA CYS A 66 4.93 -9.58 -12.65
C CYS A 66 4.74 -9.00 -11.25
N TRP A 67 4.89 -7.69 -11.09
CA TRP A 67 4.93 -7.06 -9.78
C TRP A 67 3.74 -6.15 -9.55
N TYR A 68 3.13 -6.24 -8.38
CA TYR A 68 2.08 -5.34 -7.93
C TYR A 68 2.30 -4.97 -6.46
N THR A 69 2.58 -3.69 -6.18
CA THR A 69 2.54 -3.13 -4.82
C THR A 69 1.15 -2.57 -4.54
N ALA A 70 0.39 -3.27 -3.70
CA ALA A 70 -0.93 -2.84 -3.27
C ALA A 70 -0.86 -1.71 -2.24
N ASP A 71 -1.88 -0.86 -2.20
CA ASP A 71 -2.13 0.10 -1.12
C ASP A 71 -3.63 0.18 -0.80
N GLU A 72 -3.98 1.01 0.18
CA GLU A 72 -5.36 1.16 0.67
C GLU A 72 -6.36 1.63 -0.40
N ARG A 73 -5.89 2.21 -1.51
CA ARG A 73 -6.77 2.67 -2.59
C ARG A 73 -7.28 1.55 -3.46
N ASP A 74 -6.56 0.44 -3.46
CA ASP A 74 -6.82 -0.68 -4.35
C ASP A 74 -7.85 -1.66 -3.80
N ARG A 75 -8.53 -1.30 -2.71
CA ARG A 75 -9.51 -2.15 -2.03
C ARG A 75 -10.72 -2.45 -2.91
N ASP A 76 -11.03 -1.58 -3.87
CA ASP A 76 -12.07 -1.85 -4.85
C ASP A 76 -11.65 -2.98 -5.79
N LEU A 77 -12.43 -4.08 -5.81
CA LEU A 77 -12.16 -5.27 -6.61
C LEU A 77 -11.83 -4.97 -8.07
N GLY A 78 -12.57 -4.06 -8.71
CA GLY A 78 -12.30 -3.68 -10.11
C GLY A 78 -10.91 -3.05 -10.29
N LEU A 79 -10.50 -2.17 -9.37
CA LEU A 79 -9.18 -1.54 -9.41
C LEU A 79 -8.07 -2.55 -9.09
N PHE A 80 -8.29 -3.43 -8.12
CA PHE A 80 -7.37 -4.54 -7.84
C PHE A 80 -7.12 -5.40 -9.08
N ILE A 81 -8.18 -5.78 -9.80
CA ILE A 81 -8.08 -6.57 -11.03
C ILE A 81 -7.33 -5.79 -12.11
N GLU A 82 -7.60 -4.51 -12.29
CA GLU A 82 -6.88 -3.68 -13.27
C GLU A 82 -5.39 -3.58 -12.97
N TYR A 83 -4.99 -3.41 -11.71
CA TYR A 83 -3.58 -3.44 -11.32
C TYR A 83 -2.96 -4.83 -11.52
N LEU A 84 -3.68 -5.91 -11.21
CA LEU A 84 -3.21 -7.27 -11.44
C LEU A 84 -2.97 -7.53 -12.93
N VAL A 85 -3.92 -7.14 -13.78
CA VAL A 85 -3.83 -7.22 -15.24
C VAL A 85 -2.70 -6.33 -15.76
N GLY A 86 -2.56 -5.11 -15.23
CA GLY A 86 -1.48 -4.19 -15.57
C GLY A 86 -0.10 -4.76 -15.24
N ALA A 87 0.07 -5.35 -14.05
CA ALA A 87 1.31 -5.99 -13.62
C ALA A 87 1.74 -7.14 -14.53
N ILE A 88 0.78 -7.96 -14.98
CA ILE A 88 1.05 -9.05 -15.93
C ILE A 88 1.34 -8.46 -17.32
N GLY A 89 0.57 -7.45 -17.76
CA GLY A 89 0.74 -6.79 -19.04
C GLY A 89 2.09 -6.08 -19.23
N GLU A 90 2.73 -5.62 -18.15
CA GLU A 90 4.10 -5.06 -18.20
C GLU A 90 5.14 -6.12 -18.61
N ARG A 91 4.91 -7.41 -18.34
CA ARG A 91 5.78 -8.52 -18.77
C ARG A 91 5.29 -9.20 -20.04
N PHE A 92 3.99 -9.22 -20.27
CA PHE A 92 3.33 -9.91 -21.38
C PHE A 92 2.43 -8.94 -22.16
N PRO A 93 3.00 -8.19 -23.13
CA PRO A 93 2.24 -7.23 -23.91
C PRO A 93 1.03 -7.87 -24.61
N GLY A 94 -0.14 -7.27 -24.44
CA GLY A 94 -1.39 -7.77 -25.02
C GLY A 94 -2.27 -8.56 -24.06
N PHE A 95 -1.77 -8.90 -22.86
CA PHE A 95 -2.54 -9.51 -21.79
C PHE A 95 -3.65 -8.57 -21.26
N GLY A 96 -4.81 -9.15 -20.95
CA GLY A 96 -5.87 -8.48 -20.20
C GLY A 96 -6.96 -7.84 -21.04
N LYS A 97 -7.08 -8.18 -22.33
CA LYS A 97 -8.13 -7.62 -23.19
C LYS A 97 -9.47 -8.24 -22.82
N SER A 98 -9.52 -9.56 -22.69
CA SER A 98 -10.75 -10.29 -22.37
C SER A 98 -11.16 -10.04 -20.92
N THR A 99 -10.21 -10.05 -19.99
CA THR A 99 -10.46 -9.73 -18.57
C THR A 99 -11.06 -8.33 -18.40
N ARG A 100 -10.50 -7.31 -19.07
CA ARG A 100 -11.04 -5.94 -18.99
C ARG A 100 -12.42 -5.80 -19.64
N ALA A 101 -12.67 -6.51 -20.74
CA ALA A 101 -13.99 -6.53 -21.37
C ALA A 101 -15.05 -7.17 -20.45
N ALA A 102 -14.70 -8.27 -19.77
CA ALA A 102 -15.55 -8.89 -18.76
C ALA A 102 -15.78 -7.96 -17.56
N LEU A 103 -14.73 -7.30 -17.07
CA LEU A 103 -14.81 -6.33 -15.99
C LEU A 103 -15.75 -5.15 -16.33
N ALA A 104 -15.63 -4.59 -17.54
CA ALA A 104 -16.49 -3.50 -18.02
C ALA A 104 -17.96 -3.92 -18.17
N SER A 105 -18.22 -5.19 -18.49
CA SER A 105 -19.58 -5.72 -18.69
C SER A 105 -20.34 -5.98 -17.39
N LEU A 106 -19.63 -6.13 -16.26
CA LEU A 106 -20.18 -6.48 -14.95
C LEU A 106 -20.51 -5.26 -14.06
N ALA A 107 -20.60 -4.05 -14.61
CA ALA A 107 -20.75 -2.80 -13.84
C ALA A 107 -21.93 -2.87 -12.84
N GLY A 108 -21.61 -3.14 -11.56
CA GLY A 108 -22.55 -3.31 -10.44
C GLY A 108 -22.57 -4.72 -9.82
N ASP A 109 -22.46 -5.78 -10.63
CA ASP A 109 -22.58 -7.18 -10.19
C ASP A 109 -21.24 -7.84 -9.84
N LEU A 110 -20.12 -7.21 -10.22
CA LEU A 110 -18.76 -7.75 -10.03
C LEU A 110 -18.47 -8.20 -8.58
N PHE A 111 -19.02 -7.50 -7.59
CA PHE A 111 -18.78 -7.81 -6.18
C PHE A 111 -19.64 -8.96 -5.65
N HIS A 112 -20.72 -9.32 -6.35
CA HIS A 112 -21.61 -10.42 -5.97
C HIS A 112 -21.05 -11.77 -6.46
N ASP A 113 -20.57 -11.82 -7.70
CA ASP A 113 -19.94 -13.03 -8.26
C ASP A 113 -18.74 -12.69 -9.17
N PRO A 114 -17.50 -12.84 -8.69
CA PRO A 114 -16.30 -12.62 -9.49
C PRO A 114 -16.00 -13.75 -10.49
N THR A 115 -16.80 -14.82 -10.54
CA THR A 115 -16.47 -16.06 -11.28
C THR A 115 -16.21 -15.82 -12.76
N GLY A 116 -17.00 -14.96 -13.42
CA GLY A 116 -16.83 -14.65 -14.84
C GLY A 116 -15.46 -14.02 -15.14
N VAL A 117 -15.07 -13.01 -14.36
CA VAL A 117 -13.78 -12.33 -14.55
C VAL A 117 -12.60 -13.22 -14.19
N VAL A 118 -12.73 -14.05 -13.14
CA VAL A 118 -11.70 -15.04 -12.81
C VAL A 118 -11.50 -16.03 -13.95
N GLY A 119 -12.59 -16.46 -14.61
CA GLY A 119 -12.53 -17.34 -15.77
C GLY A 119 -11.73 -16.73 -16.92
N GLU A 120 -12.06 -15.50 -17.33
CA GLU A 120 -11.33 -14.79 -18.39
C GLU A 120 -9.87 -14.54 -18.04
N LEU A 121 -9.58 -14.14 -16.79
CA LEU A 121 -8.22 -13.93 -16.32
C LEU A 121 -7.39 -15.22 -16.42
N VAL A 122 -7.94 -16.35 -15.97
CA VAL A 122 -7.26 -17.64 -16.01
C VAL A 122 -7.08 -18.13 -17.45
N ASN A 123 -8.06 -17.92 -18.33
CA ASN A 123 -7.93 -18.26 -19.74
C ASN A 123 -6.79 -17.47 -20.41
N GLU A 124 -6.72 -16.15 -20.19
CA GLU A 124 -5.61 -15.33 -20.70
C GLU A 124 -4.27 -15.74 -20.07
N MET A 125 -4.24 -16.14 -18.79
CA MET A 125 -3.01 -16.67 -18.17
C MET A 125 -2.57 -17.98 -18.83
N LEU A 126 -3.49 -18.85 -19.23
CA LEU A 126 -3.19 -20.11 -19.91
C LEU A 126 -2.61 -19.92 -21.32
N GLU A 127 -2.89 -18.78 -21.98
CA GLU A 127 -2.33 -18.43 -23.28
C GLU A 127 -0.84 -18.02 -23.20
N ILE A 128 -0.30 -17.84 -22.00
CA ILE A 128 1.12 -17.52 -21.79
C ILE A 128 1.94 -18.82 -21.80
N ASP A 129 2.75 -19.01 -22.84
CA ASP A 129 3.55 -20.24 -23.06
C ASP A 129 4.68 -20.48 -22.03
N THR A 130 5.01 -19.48 -21.21
CA THR A 130 6.10 -19.55 -20.22
C THR A 130 5.56 -19.52 -18.80
N SER A 131 6.16 -20.29 -17.89
CA SER A 131 5.88 -20.14 -16.47
C SER A 131 6.30 -18.75 -15.96
N PHE A 132 5.51 -18.17 -15.06
CA PHE A 132 5.76 -16.85 -14.49
C PHE A 132 5.25 -16.73 -13.05
N VAL A 133 5.71 -15.69 -12.36
CA VAL A 133 5.31 -15.36 -11.00
C VAL A 133 4.56 -14.05 -10.99
N VAL A 134 3.49 -13.98 -10.20
CA VAL A 134 2.79 -12.74 -9.86
C VAL A 134 3.00 -12.44 -8.38
N VAL A 135 3.69 -11.35 -8.09
CA VAL A 135 3.92 -10.84 -6.74
C VAL A 135 2.89 -9.77 -6.43
N VAL A 136 2.13 -9.94 -5.35
CA VAL A 136 1.33 -8.89 -4.72
C VAL A 136 1.98 -8.55 -3.38
N ASP A 137 2.73 -7.46 -3.36
CA ASP A 137 3.36 -6.93 -2.14
C ASP A 137 2.40 -6.00 -1.40
N ASN A 138 2.55 -5.92 -0.07
CA ASN A 138 1.68 -5.15 0.83
C ASN A 138 0.20 -5.58 0.77
N TYR A 139 -0.06 -6.88 0.65
CA TYR A 139 -1.41 -7.45 0.54
C TYR A 139 -2.29 -7.13 1.75
N GLU A 140 -1.71 -6.87 2.93
CA GLU A 140 -2.47 -6.45 4.12
C GLU A 140 -3.35 -5.21 3.89
N ALA A 141 -2.99 -4.34 2.93
CA ALA A 141 -3.77 -3.14 2.60
C ALA A 141 -5.15 -3.49 2.00
N LEU A 142 -5.27 -4.71 1.45
CA LEU A 142 -6.45 -5.21 0.77
C LEU A 142 -7.33 -6.10 1.66
N ASP A 143 -6.83 -6.52 2.84
CA ASP A 143 -7.56 -7.42 3.71
C ASP A 143 -8.91 -6.82 4.14
N GLY A 144 -9.92 -7.70 4.21
CA GLY A 144 -11.30 -7.33 4.54
C GLY A 144 -12.07 -6.59 3.44
N ALA A 145 -11.47 -6.32 2.27
CA ALA A 145 -12.17 -5.73 1.15
C ALA A 145 -13.24 -6.68 0.58
N PHE A 146 -14.42 -6.14 0.31
CA PHE A 146 -15.56 -6.92 -0.18
C PHE A 146 -15.33 -7.45 -1.60
N GLY A 147 -15.76 -8.68 -1.86
CA GLY A 147 -15.56 -9.38 -3.13
C GLY A 147 -14.13 -9.89 -3.37
N LEU A 148 -13.10 -9.21 -2.84
CA LEU A 148 -11.70 -9.58 -3.04
C LEU A 148 -11.37 -10.97 -2.50
N ARG A 149 -11.84 -11.30 -1.30
CA ARG A 149 -11.66 -12.65 -0.74
C ARG A 149 -12.22 -13.72 -1.67
N THR A 150 -13.45 -13.54 -2.13
CA THR A 150 -14.13 -14.48 -3.03
C THR A 150 -13.36 -14.61 -4.34
N PHE A 151 -12.90 -13.50 -4.91
CA PHE A 151 -12.07 -13.46 -6.11
C PHE A 151 -10.77 -14.25 -5.92
N VAL A 152 -10.00 -13.96 -4.86
CA VAL A 152 -8.70 -14.60 -4.62
C VAL A 152 -8.85 -16.09 -4.30
N HIS A 153 -9.87 -16.47 -3.52
CA HIS A 153 -10.18 -17.88 -3.26
C HIS A 153 -10.47 -18.61 -4.56
N ARG A 154 -11.34 -18.05 -5.41
CA ARG A 154 -11.69 -18.64 -6.70
C ARG A 154 -10.48 -18.72 -7.63
N LEU A 155 -9.68 -17.66 -7.72
CA LEU A 155 -8.44 -17.63 -8.50
C LEU A 155 -7.50 -18.76 -8.04
N LEU A 156 -7.28 -18.95 -6.74
CA LEU A 156 -6.43 -20.03 -6.22
C LEU A 156 -6.98 -21.43 -6.53
N GLU A 157 -8.31 -21.61 -6.60
CA GLU A 157 -8.90 -22.89 -6.99
C GLU A 157 -8.55 -23.27 -8.42
N VAL A 158 -8.68 -22.33 -9.35
CA VAL A 158 -8.50 -22.56 -10.80
C VAL A 158 -7.18 -22.03 -11.37
N LEU A 159 -6.26 -21.56 -10.52
CA LEU A 159 -4.97 -21.00 -10.95
C LEU A 159 -4.22 -22.02 -11.83
N PRO A 160 -3.79 -21.61 -13.04
CA PRO A 160 -3.12 -22.50 -13.98
C PRO A 160 -1.69 -22.80 -13.53
N SER A 161 -1.13 -23.92 -13.98
CA SER A 161 0.19 -24.41 -13.52
C SER A 161 1.37 -23.58 -14.03
N ASN A 162 1.17 -22.75 -15.05
CA ASN A 162 2.18 -21.80 -15.53
C ASN A 162 2.23 -20.50 -14.70
N CYS A 163 1.33 -20.30 -13.73
CA CYS A 163 1.33 -19.12 -12.87
C CYS A 163 1.53 -19.51 -11.40
N HIS A 164 2.51 -18.87 -10.75
CA HIS A 164 2.71 -18.95 -9.31
C HIS A 164 2.36 -17.60 -8.65
N LEU A 165 1.56 -17.61 -7.59
CA LEU A 165 1.24 -16.39 -6.83
C LEU A 165 2.16 -16.24 -5.62
N MET A 166 2.59 -15.02 -5.34
CA MET A 166 3.32 -14.65 -4.14
C MET A 166 2.66 -13.47 -3.44
N PHE A 167 2.28 -13.62 -2.17
CA PHE A 167 1.74 -12.52 -1.38
C PHE A 167 2.71 -12.12 -0.28
N GLY A 168 3.13 -10.85 -0.30
CA GLY A 168 3.82 -10.21 0.82
C GLY A 168 2.79 -9.57 1.74
N SER A 169 2.76 -9.96 3.02
CA SER A 169 1.81 -9.38 3.98
C SER A 169 2.37 -9.20 5.39
N ARG A 170 1.87 -8.20 6.14
CA ARG A 170 2.16 -8.04 7.58
C ARG A 170 1.49 -9.07 8.46
N VAL A 171 0.32 -9.53 8.03
CA VAL A 171 -0.50 -10.52 8.71
C VAL A 171 -0.67 -11.73 7.80
N LEU A 172 -1.34 -12.78 8.28
CA LEU A 172 -1.69 -13.89 7.42
C LEU A 172 -2.88 -13.48 6.56
N PRO A 173 -2.77 -13.45 5.22
CA PRO A 173 -3.90 -13.10 4.35
C PRO A 173 -5.06 -14.07 4.52
N ASP A 174 -6.30 -13.61 4.30
CA ASP A 174 -7.47 -14.48 4.31
C ASP A 174 -7.53 -15.35 3.04
N VAL A 175 -6.66 -16.37 2.99
CA VAL A 175 -6.60 -17.41 1.96
C VAL A 175 -6.93 -18.77 2.60
N PRO A 176 -7.38 -19.78 1.82
CA PRO A 176 -7.77 -21.08 2.35
C PRO A 176 -6.54 -21.95 2.73
N VAL A 177 -5.76 -21.50 3.73
CA VAL A 177 -4.47 -22.08 4.15
C VAL A 177 -4.58 -23.58 4.40
N THR A 178 -5.55 -24.02 5.21
CA THR A 178 -5.74 -25.44 5.55
C THR A 178 -5.88 -26.32 4.31
N ARG A 179 -6.65 -25.87 3.32
CA ARG A 179 -6.86 -26.59 2.06
C ARG A 179 -5.60 -26.61 1.20
N LEU A 180 -4.90 -25.48 1.09
CA LEU A 180 -3.67 -25.39 0.30
C LEU A 180 -2.54 -26.23 0.90
N VAL A 181 -2.40 -26.24 2.24
CA VAL A 181 -1.43 -27.08 2.95
C VAL A 181 -1.74 -28.57 2.73
N ALA A 182 -3.00 -28.99 2.90
CA ALA A 182 -3.41 -30.38 2.67
C ALA A 182 -3.11 -30.87 1.24
N LYS A 183 -3.19 -29.96 0.26
CA LYS A 183 -2.87 -30.24 -1.15
C LYS A 183 -1.39 -30.02 -1.52
N ARG A 184 -0.53 -29.65 -0.57
CA ARG A 184 0.88 -29.27 -0.81
C ARG A 184 1.03 -28.12 -1.83
N GLN A 185 0.08 -27.19 -1.84
CA GLN A 185 -0.01 -26.06 -2.77
C GLN A 185 0.44 -24.72 -2.16
N LEU A 186 0.96 -24.72 -0.92
CA LEU A 186 1.40 -23.53 -0.19
C LEU A 186 2.86 -23.63 0.26
N VAL A 187 3.64 -22.57 0.10
CA VAL A 187 4.86 -22.30 0.89
C VAL A 187 4.59 -21.11 1.81
N GLY A 188 5.02 -21.18 3.07
CA GLY A 188 4.96 -20.04 3.99
C GLY A 188 6.35 -19.66 4.47
N LEU A 189 6.73 -18.41 4.26
CA LEU A 189 7.89 -17.76 4.88
C LEU A 189 7.41 -16.82 5.97
N THR A 190 7.96 -17.01 7.16
CA THR A 190 7.58 -16.28 8.37
C THR A 190 8.63 -15.25 8.75
N ALA A 191 8.35 -14.45 9.77
CA ALA A 191 9.33 -13.58 10.38
C ALA A 191 10.64 -14.31 10.75
N ARG A 192 10.57 -15.58 11.20
CA ARG A 192 11.76 -16.38 11.55
C ARG A 192 12.66 -16.63 10.36
N ASP A 193 12.07 -16.92 9.21
CA ASP A 193 12.81 -17.18 7.97
C ASP A 193 13.46 -15.90 7.45
N LEU A 194 12.77 -14.76 7.60
CA LEU A 194 13.23 -13.44 7.15
C LEU A 194 14.29 -12.81 8.06
N ARG A 195 14.50 -13.28 9.29
CA ARG A 195 15.56 -12.78 10.17
C ARG A 195 16.91 -12.81 9.45
N PHE A 196 17.64 -11.70 9.52
CA PHE A 196 18.98 -11.63 8.96
C PHE A 196 19.94 -12.47 9.82
N ALA A 197 20.69 -13.36 9.18
CA ALA A 197 21.79 -14.08 9.80
C ALA A 197 22.98 -13.14 10.02
N SER A 198 23.90 -13.50 10.93
CA SER A 198 25.11 -12.71 11.22
C SER A 198 25.93 -12.42 9.96
N GLN A 199 26.09 -13.42 9.08
CA GLN A 199 26.75 -13.24 7.79
C GLN A 199 26.01 -12.26 6.88
N GLU A 200 24.68 -12.36 6.77
CA GLU A 200 23.86 -11.42 6.01
C GLU A 200 23.97 -9.99 6.57
N ILE A 201 24.03 -9.83 7.89
CA ILE A 201 24.23 -8.52 8.55
C ILE A 201 25.60 -7.95 8.19
N ARG A 202 26.66 -8.75 8.26
CA ARG A 202 28.01 -8.32 7.90
C ARG A 202 28.09 -7.86 6.45
N ASP A 203 27.50 -8.63 5.53
CA ASP A 203 27.50 -8.30 4.11
C ASP A 203 26.66 -7.04 3.83
N LEU A 204 25.52 -6.86 4.51
CA LEU A 204 24.72 -5.64 4.44
C LEU A 204 25.50 -4.40 4.92
N LEU A 205 26.19 -4.50 6.06
CA LEU A 205 26.95 -3.39 6.62
C LEU A 205 28.13 -3.01 5.71
N ARG A 206 28.76 -4.00 5.06
CA ARG A 206 29.79 -3.76 4.05
C ARG A 206 29.26 -2.98 2.85
N LEU A 207 28.02 -3.22 2.40
CA LEU A 207 27.38 -2.40 1.36
C LEU A 207 27.22 -0.92 1.78
N SER A 208 27.15 -0.67 3.09
CA SER A 208 27.11 0.66 3.68
C SER A 208 28.48 1.22 4.08
N GLN A 209 29.58 0.56 3.65
CA GLN A 209 30.97 0.90 3.97
C GLN A 209 31.31 0.83 5.46
N ILE A 210 30.60 -0.01 6.22
CA ILE A 210 30.86 -0.27 7.63
C ILE A 210 31.45 -1.68 7.76
N GLU A 211 32.72 -1.76 8.17
CA GLU A 211 33.37 -3.04 8.44
C GLU A 211 33.14 -3.44 9.90
N VAL A 212 32.63 -4.66 10.11
CA VAL A 212 32.43 -5.25 11.43
C VAL A 212 33.11 -6.61 11.50
N SER A 213 33.62 -6.96 12.69
CA SER A 213 34.09 -8.31 12.98
C SER A 213 32.91 -9.30 12.99
N GLU A 214 33.23 -10.58 12.89
CA GLU A 214 32.22 -11.65 13.02
C GLU A 214 31.52 -11.60 14.38
N SER A 215 32.27 -11.40 15.46
CA SER A 215 31.71 -11.24 16.82
C SER A 215 30.80 -10.02 16.96
N GLN A 216 31.11 -8.90 16.29
CA GLN A 216 30.24 -7.72 16.27
C GLN A 216 28.96 -8.00 15.48
N ALA A 217 29.05 -8.69 14.33
CA ALA A 217 27.88 -9.06 13.55
C ALA A 217 26.96 -10.03 14.30
N GLU A 218 27.52 -10.99 15.04
CA GLU A 218 26.77 -11.88 15.94
C GLU A 218 26.08 -11.11 17.07
N ALA A 219 26.78 -10.17 17.71
CA ALA A 219 26.20 -9.31 18.74
C ALA A 219 25.05 -8.46 18.19
N ILE A 220 25.22 -7.86 17.01
CA ILE A 220 24.15 -7.10 16.33
C ILE A 220 22.97 -8.02 15.98
N ALA A 221 23.23 -9.23 15.48
CA ALA A 221 22.18 -10.20 15.18
C ALA A 221 21.39 -10.60 16.42
N ALA A 222 22.07 -10.85 17.54
CA ALA A 222 21.46 -11.18 18.82
C ALA A 222 20.66 -10.01 19.40
N ASN A 223 21.21 -8.79 19.37
CA ASN A 223 20.58 -7.59 19.92
C ASN A 223 19.40 -7.10 19.08
N SER A 224 19.42 -7.31 17.77
CA SER A 224 18.31 -6.96 16.85
C SER A 224 17.34 -8.11 16.60
N GLU A 225 17.61 -9.30 17.13
CA GLU A 225 16.97 -10.57 16.74
C GLU A 225 16.90 -10.80 15.21
N GLY A 226 17.86 -10.24 14.45
CA GLY A 226 17.88 -10.28 12.98
C GLY A 226 16.83 -9.40 12.31
N TRP A 227 16.20 -8.46 13.02
CA TRP A 227 15.26 -7.49 12.47
C TRP A 227 16.00 -6.43 11.66
N ILE A 228 15.91 -6.51 10.33
CA ILE A 228 16.66 -5.65 9.40
C ILE A 228 16.50 -4.15 9.68
N THR A 229 15.31 -3.70 10.06
CA THR A 229 15.12 -2.27 10.39
C THR A 229 15.92 -1.90 11.63
N GLY A 230 15.94 -2.76 12.66
CA GLY A 230 16.80 -2.58 13.84
C GLY A 230 18.29 -2.58 13.47
N VAL A 231 18.72 -3.48 12.57
CA VAL A 231 20.09 -3.52 12.06
C VAL A 231 20.45 -2.23 11.33
N LEU A 232 19.60 -1.73 10.43
CA LEU A 232 19.84 -0.49 9.68
C LEU A 232 19.87 0.73 10.60
N LEU A 233 18.98 0.77 11.60
CA LEU A 233 18.99 1.81 12.62
C LEU A 233 20.29 1.78 13.43
N LEU A 234 20.72 0.62 13.92
CA LEU A 234 22.00 0.45 14.61
C LEU A 234 23.20 0.81 13.70
N ALA A 235 23.17 0.44 12.43
CA ALA A 235 24.22 0.75 11.45
C ALA A 235 24.42 2.26 11.28
N ASP A 236 23.32 3.02 11.18
CA ASP A 236 23.39 4.47 11.10
C ASP A 236 23.94 5.09 12.40
N LEU A 237 23.65 4.46 13.55
CA LEU A 237 24.22 4.91 14.82
C LEU A 237 25.74 4.68 14.91
N LEU A 238 26.25 3.62 14.25
CA LEU A 238 27.66 3.19 14.25
C LEU A 238 28.54 3.94 13.23
N ARG A 239 27.95 4.67 12.26
CA ARG A 239 28.72 5.49 11.30
C ARG A 239 29.48 6.66 11.94
N ASP A 240 29.18 6.98 13.20
CA ASP A 240 29.87 7.99 13.98
C ASP A 240 30.69 7.26 15.07
N GLU A 241 32.02 7.19 14.91
CA GLU A 241 32.97 6.39 15.72
C GLU A 241 32.90 6.65 17.24
N ALA A 242 32.21 7.71 17.66
CA ALA A 242 32.20 8.19 19.03
C ALA A 242 31.52 7.27 20.05
N LYS A 243 30.63 6.33 19.66
CA LYS A 243 29.85 5.53 20.66
C LYS A 243 29.46 4.12 20.21
N ALA A 244 30.46 3.25 19.99
CA ALA A 244 30.28 1.80 19.95
C ALA A 244 29.68 1.20 21.26
N THR A 245 29.65 1.97 22.34
CA THR A 245 29.08 1.60 23.65
C THR A 245 27.55 1.42 23.66
N LEU A 246 26.82 1.90 22.64
CA LEU A 246 25.38 1.69 22.54
C LEU A 246 24.99 0.24 22.19
N LEU A 247 25.94 -0.58 21.72
CA LEU A 247 25.72 -2.01 21.50
C LEU A 247 25.62 -2.81 22.81
N ASP A 248 26.11 -2.27 23.92
CA ASP A 248 26.21 -2.98 25.21
C ASP A 248 24.96 -2.81 26.10
N GLU A 249 24.06 -1.86 25.81
CA GLU A 249 23.01 -1.46 26.77
C GLU A 249 21.56 -1.66 26.30
N GLY A 250 21.28 -2.05 25.04
CA GLY A 250 19.88 -2.18 24.59
C GLY A 250 19.62 -3.10 23.39
N ARG A 251 18.58 -3.93 23.48
CA ARG A 251 18.05 -4.72 22.36
C ARG A 251 17.25 -3.82 21.42
N ALA A 252 17.60 -3.82 20.13
CA ALA A 252 16.83 -3.15 19.08
C ALA A 252 15.68 -4.06 18.62
N THR A 253 14.53 -3.99 19.29
CA THR A 253 13.32 -4.74 18.93
C THR A 253 12.32 -3.86 18.17
N ALA A 254 11.30 -4.47 17.55
CA ALA A 254 10.20 -3.76 16.89
C ALA A 254 9.50 -2.74 17.81
N GLU A 255 9.48 -2.99 19.12
CA GLU A 255 8.91 -2.12 20.15
C GLU A 255 9.77 -0.86 20.41
N THR A 256 11.07 -0.92 20.12
CA THR A 256 12.01 0.21 20.26
C THR A 256 12.10 1.10 19.01
N TYR A 257 11.28 0.84 17.98
CA TYR A 257 11.33 1.56 16.70
C TYR A 257 11.25 3.08 16.86
N GLY A 258 10.27 3.58 17.60
CA GLY A 258 10.04 5.03 17.73
C GLY A 258 11.23 5.77 18.36
N TYR A 259 11.92 5.12 19.30
CA TYR A 259 13.15 5.66 19.90
C TYR A 259 14.31 5.69 18.89
N LEU A 260 14.53 4.60 18.16
CA LEU A 260 15.61 4.53 17.17
C LEU A 260 15.37 5.47 15.97
N ALA A 261 14.13 5.54 15.47
CA ALA A 261 13.74 6.47 14.42
C ALA A 261 13.93 7.93 14.85
N ARG A 262 13.67 8.23 16.14
CA ARG A 262 13.95 9.53 16.74
C ARG A 262 15.43 9.87 16.71
N GLU A 263 16.28 8.94 17.13
CA GLU A 263 17.73 9.15 17.14
C GLU A 263 18.27 9.41 15.73
N VAL A 264 17.82 8.63 14.74
CA VAL A 264 18.20 8.87 13.33
C VAL A 264 17.75 10.24 12.85
N LEU A 265 16.53 10.66 13.17
CA LEU A 265 16.04 11.99 12.81
C LEU A 265 16.85 13.10 13.50
N ASN A 266 17.10 12.99 14.80
CA ASN A 266 17.79 14.02 15.60
C ASN A 266 19.24 14.24 15.15
N ARG A 267 19.87 13.25 14.52
CA ARG A 267 21.24 13.33 13.97
C ARG A 267 21.32 14.03 12.62
N GLN A 268 20.21 14.27 11.95
CA GLN A 268 20.26 14.93 10.64
C GLN A 268 20.47 16.44 10.75
N PRO A 269 21.07 17.07 9.73
CA PRO A 269 21.09 18.52 9.62
C PRO A 269 19.68 19.15 9.76
N PRO A 270 19.54 20.35 10.35
CA PRO A 270 18.23 20.95 10.63
C PRO A 270 17.31 21.08 9.40
N ASP A 271 17.88 21.39 8.24
CA ASP A 271 17.18 21.44 6.95
C ASP A 271 16.67 20.07 6.49
N VAL A 272 17.46 19.01 6.67
CA VAL A 272 17.06 17.63 6.38
C VAL A 272 15.98 17.15 7.35
N GLN A 273 16.11 17.43 8.65
CA GLN A 273 15.07 17.12 9.64
C GLN A 273 13.76 17.80 9.27
N HIS A 274 13.84 19.08 8.91
CA HIS A 274 12.70 19.87 8.51
C HIS A 274 12.03 19.30 7.25
N PHE A 275 12.85 18.94 6.26
CA PHE A 275 12.39 18.33 5.03
C PHE A 275 11.67 17.01 5.31
N LEU A 276 12.30 16.05 6.00
CA LEU A 276 11.70 14.75 6.32
C LEU A 276 10.32 14.87 6.97
N ARG A 277 10.19 15.75 7.98
CA ARG A 277 8.91 15.95 8.68
C ARG A 277 7.83 16.51 7.76
N THR A 278 8.18 17.47 6.90
CA THR A 278 7.21 18.18 6.06
C THR A 278 6.86 17.41 4.79
N SER A 279 7.81 16.72 4.15
CA SER A 279 7.56 15.93 2.94
C SER A 279 6.84 14.62 3.22
N ALA A 280 6.93 14.08 4.44
CA ALA A 280 6.25 12.84 4.82
C ALA A 280 4.72 12.92 4.67
N VAL A 281 4.11 14.11 4.73
CA VAL A 281 2.67 14.32 4.50
C VAL A 281 2.22 13.73 3.16
N LEU A 282 3.07 13.82 2.14
CA LEU A 282 2.84 13.28 0.80
C LEU A 282 3.05 11.75 0.82
N ARG A 283 2.10 11.00 0.26
CA ARG A 283 2.24 9.54 0.06
C ARG A 283 3.31 9.23 -0.99
N GLU A 284 3.40 10.08 -2.01
CA GLU A 284 4.45 10.08 -3.02
C GLU A 284 5.14 11.44 -3.09
N VAL A 285 6.45 11.46 -2.89
CA VAL A 285 7.25 12.69 -2.93
C VAL A 285 7.88 12.83 -4.32
N SER A 286 7.70 13.99 -4.93
CA SER A 286 8.32 14.32 -6.21
C SER A 286 8.87 15.76 -6.19
N SER A 287 9.82 16.06 -7.07
CA SER A 287 10.34 17.43 -7.21
C SER A 287 9.26 18.47 -7.56
N ARG A 288 8.13 18.04 -8.15
CA ARG A 288 6.98 18.89 -8.43
C ARG A 288 6.21 19.18 -7.14
N LEU A 289 5.81 18.15 -6.41
CA LEU A 289 5.02 18.30 -5.18
C LEU A 289 5.80 19.01 -4.08
N CYS A 290 7.12 18.83 -3.99
CA CYS A 290 7.95 19.61 -3.06
C CYS A 290 7.90 21.12 -3.35
N ARG A 291 7.86 21.52 -4.63
CA ARG A 291 7.76 22.95 -5.01
C ARG A 291 6.35 23.49 -4.79
N GLU A 292 5.34 22.74 -5.22
CA GLU A 292 3.97 23.22 -5.26
C GLU A 292 3.26 23.13 -3.90
N VAL A 293 3.50 22.05 -3.16
CA VAL A 293 2.87 21.81 -1.84
C VAL A 293 3.77 22.30 -0.73
N LEU A 294 5.04 21.86 -0.69
CA LEU A 294 5.96 22.20 0.42
C LEU A 294 6.61 23.58 0.26
N GLN A 295 6.49 24.21 -0.92
CA GLN A 295 7.06 25.52 -1.25
C GLN A 295 8.59 25.57 -1.12
N ILE A 296 9.26 24.47 -1.48
CA ILE A 296 10.73 24.37 -1.50
C ILE A 296 11.22 24.71 -2.90
N GLU A 297 12.00 25.78 -3.07
CA GLU A 297 12.47 26.25 -4.39
C GLU A 297 13.32 25.21 -5.14
N ASP A 298 14.34 24.64 -4.47
CA ASP A 298 15.18 23.57 -5.03
C ASP A 298 15.15 22.30 -4.16
N PRO A 299 14.20 21.39 -4.40
CA PRO A 299 14.12 20.14 -3.65
C PRO A 299 15.15 19.10 -4.07
N ARG A 300 15.91 19.32 -5.16
CA ARG A 300 16.78 18.27 -5.73
C ARG A 300 17.92 17.91 -4.79
N ALA A 301 18.54 18.90 -4.16
CA ALA A 301 19.61 18.68 -3.20
C ALA A 301 19.13 17.87 -1.99
N LEU A 302 17.96 18.22 -1.43
CA LEU A 302 17.37 17.51 -0.30
C LEU A 302 16.94 16.07 -0.67
N LEU A 303 16.32 15.88 -1.84
CA LEU A 303 15.94 14.55 -2.33
C LEU A 303 17.17 13.65 -2.55
N ALA A 304 18.24 14.19 -3.14
CA ALA A 304 19.49 13.47 -3.30
C ALA A 304 20.15 13.16 -1.95
N GLU A 305 20.04 14.07 -0.98
CA GLU A 305 20.64 13.88 0.34
C GLU A 305 19.93 12.80 1.16
N ILE A 306 18.59 12.76 1.16
CA ILE A 306 17.84 11.70 1.86
C ILE A 306 18.10 10.31 1.23
N GLU A 307 18.30 10.27 -0.10
CA GLU A 307 18.63 9.05 -0.85
C GLU A 307 20.06 8.60 -0.50
N ARG A 308 21.04 9.52 -0.55
CA ARG A 308 22.45 9.26 -0.24
C ARG A 308 22.65 8.78 1.21
N ARG A 309 21.91 9.35 2.15
CA ARG A 309 21.96 8.98 3.58
C ARG A 309 21.14 7.73 3.91
N ASN A 310 20.42 7.16 2.94
CA ASN A 310 19.56 6.00 3.11
C ASN A 310 18.50 6.19 4.23
N LEU A 311 17.85 7.36 4.27
CA LEU A 311 16.90 7.74 5.32
C LEU A 311 15.51 7.11 5.12
N PHE A 312 15.51 5.79 4.88
CA PHE A 312 14.31 4.96 4.71
C PHE A 312 13.40 5.43 3.57
N VAL A 313 14.00 5.81 2.44
CA VAL A 313 13.29 6.23 1.23
C VAL A 313 13.65 5.34 0.06
N THR A 314 12.63 4.92 -0.68
CA THR A 314 12.78 4.18 -1.94
C THR A 314 12.51 5.12 -3.11
N ARG A 315 13.38 5.08 -4.13
CA ARG A 315 13.24 5.85 -5.36
C ARG A 315 12.67 5.00 -6.49
N PHE A 316 11.78 5.59 -7.26
CA PHE A 316 11.19 5.06 -8.49
C PHE A 316 11.49 6.00 -9.66
N GLY A 317 11.89 5.46 -10.81
CA GLY A 317 12.19 6.24 -12.01
C GLY A 317 13.53 7.01 -11.95
N LYS A 318 13.80 7.82 -13.00
CA LYS A 318 15.07 8.57 -13.17
C LYS A 318 14.83 10.05 -13.43
N GLY A 319 15.82 10.88 -13.07
CA GLY A 319 15.81 12.31 -13.37
C GLY A 319 14.66 13.06 -12.70
N ALA A 320 14.08 14.04 -13.41
CA ALA A 320 13.02 14.91 -12.89
C ALA A 320 11.67 14.21 -12.68
N ALA A 321 11.47 13.04 -13.28
CA ALA A 321 10.27 12.20 -13.12
C ALA A 321 10.41 11.20 -11.95
N ALA A 322 11.51 11.28 -11.17
CA ALA A 322 11.70 10.39 -10.05
C ALA A 322 10.66 10.67 -8.95
N ILE A 323 10.10 9.58 -8.43
CA ILE A 323 9.16 9.55 -7.31
C ILE A 323 9.84 8.86 -6.14
N TYR A 324 9.62 9.38 -4.94
CA TYR A 324 10.21 8.89 -3.71
C TYR A 324 9.09 8.48 -2.75
N ARG A 325 9.21 7.31 -2.13
CA ARG A 325 8.28 6.85 -1.09
C ARG A 325 9.05 6.55 0.18
N TYR A 326 8.59 7.09 1.29
CA TYR A 326 9.08 6.71 2.61
C TYR A 326 8.67 5.27 2.93
N HIS A 327 9.51 4.56 3.67
CA HIS A 327 9.11 3.33 4.31
C HIS A 327 7.97 3.63 5.31
N ASN A 328 6.88 2.84 5.25
CA ASN A 328 5.62 3.15 5.96
C ASN A 328 5.82 3.49 7.45
N LEU A 329 6.58 2.67 8.19
CA LEU A 329 6.83 2.94 9.61
C LEU A 329 7.51 4.29 9.87
N PHE A 330 8.41 4.71 8.97
CA PHE A 330 9.13 5.97 9.13
C PHE A 330 8.23 7.14 8.78
N ARG A 331 7.38 6.98 7.75
CA ARG A 331 6.34 7.96 7.43
C ARG A 331 5.38 8.15 8.59
N ASP A 332 4.88 7.06 9.19
CA ASP A 332 3.93 7.10 10.30
C ASP A 332 4.56 7.80 11.52
N PHE A 333 5.82 7.47 11.83
CA PHE A 333 6.61 8.17 12.85
C PHE A 333 6.73 9.67 12.54
N LEU A 334 7.10 10.06 11.32
CA LEU A 334 7.25 11.46 10.92
C LEU A 334 5.92 12.23 10.96
N HIS A 335 4.80 11.57 10.61
CA HIS A 335 3.44 12.11 10.72
C HIS A 335 3.09 12.43 12.16
N GLU A 336 3.24 11.44 13.04
CA GLU A 336 2.99 11.62 14.47
C GLU A 336 3.84 12.76 15.03
N GLN A 337 5.09 12.87 14.59
CA GLN A 337 5.98 13.96 14.99
C GLN A 337 5.54 15.33 14.54
N LEU A 338 5.17 15.48 13.28
CA LEU A 338 4.69 16.77 12.78
C LEU A 338 3.37 17.15 13.47
N HIS A 339 2.44 16.21 13.61
CA HIS A 339 1.15 16.44 14.25
C HIS A 339 1.28 16.84 15.73
N GLN A 340 2.16 16.19 16.50
CA GLN A 340 2.36 16.52 17.92
C GLN A 340 3.12 17.84 18.13
N HIS A 341 4.10 18.16 17.29
CA HIS A 341 4.94 19.35 17.48
C HIS A 341 4.35 20.62 16.86
N ASP A 342 3.68 20.52 15.70
CA ASP A 342 3.11 21.66 14.97
C ASP A 342 1.81 21.26 14.26
N PRO A 343 0.70 21.11 15.02
CA PRO A 343 -0.60 20.71 14.46
C PRO A 343 -1.11 21.67 13.38
N ALA A 344 -0.83 22.97 13.54
CA ALA A 344 -1.25 24.00 12.58
C ALA A 344 -0.55 23.80 11.23
N ARG A 345 0.76 23.55 11.24
CA ARG A 345 1.51 23.26 10.02
C ARG A 345 1.15 21.91 9.40
N TYR A 346 0.87 20.90 10.23
CA TYR A 346 0.36 19.61 9.76
C TYR A 346 -0.92 19.83 8.93
N ALA A 347 -1.92 20.51 9.50
CA ALA A 347 -3.18 20.79 8.81
C ALA A 347 -2.98 21.65 7.56
N ASP A 348 -2.14 22.70 7.62
CA ASP A 348 -1.86 23.55 6.45
C ASP A 348 -1.20 22.79 5.29
N LEU A 349 -0.22 21.92 5.57
CA LEU A 349 0.43 21.09 4.55
C LEU A 349 -0.55 20.13 3.90
N HIS A 350 -1.39 19.47 4.70
CA HIS A 350 -2.46 18.61 4.17
C HIS A 350 -3.47 19.42 3.35
N LEU A 351 -3.87 20.62 3.77
CA LEU A 351 -4.79 21.46 3.01
C LEU A 351 -4.20 21.92 1.66
N ARG A 352 -2.90 22.27 1.64
CA ARG A 352 -2.18 22.60 0.39
C ARG A 352 -2.11 21.41 -0.55
N ALA A 353 -1.78 20.22 -0.03
CA ALA A 353 -1.76 18.99 -0.80
C ALA A 353 -3.16 18.69 -1.37
N ALA A 354 -4.21 18.78 -0.54
CA ALA A 354 -5.59 18.52 -0.94
C ALA A 354 -6.01 19.39 -2.13
N LYS A 355 -5.77 20.70 -2.03
CA LYS A 355 -6.06 21.65 -3.12
C LYS A 355 -5.29 21.34 -4.39
N ARG A 356 -4.02 20.92 -4.26
CA ARG A 356 -3.21 20.59 -5.42
C ARG A 356 -3.72 19.33 -6.12
N PHE A 357 -4.00 18.27 -5.37
CA PHE A 357 -4.54 17.04 -5.92
C PHE A 357 -5.95 17.23 -6.49
N GLU A 358 -6.78 18.10 -5.89
CA GLU A 358 -8.09 18.44 -6.46
C GLU A 358 -7.95 19.13 -7.83
N GLN A 359 -6.97 20.03 -7.99
CA GLN A 359 -6.68 20.66 -9.29
C GLN A 359 -6.16 19.66 -10.32
N ASP A 360 -5.44 18.64 -9.88
CA ASP A 360 -4.95 17.55 -10.72
C ASP A 360 -6.05 16.51 -11.05
N ASN A 361 -7.27 16.69 -10.52
CA ASN A 361 -8.38 15.73 -10.55
C ASN A 361 -8.08 14.38 -9.88
N ASP A 362 -7.06 14.31 -9.01
CA ASP A 362 -6.83 13.16 -8.13
C ASP A 362 -7.72 13.30 -6.89
N VAL A 363 -8.98 12.93 -7.08
CA VAL A 363 -10.03 13.08 -6.06
C VAL A 363 -9.69 12.28 -4.80
N GLU A 364 -9.06 11.11 -4.93
CA GLU A 364 -8.77 10.25 -3.79
C GLU A 364 -7.66 10.81 -2.91
N GLU A 365 -6.57 11.31 -3.51
CA GLU A 365 -5.54 12.05 -2.78
C GLU A 365 -6.13 13.32 -2.14
N ALA A 366 -6.96 14.06 -2.88
CA ALA A 366 -7.55 15.28 -2.37
C ALA A 366 -8.43 15.02 -1.14
N VAL A 367 -9.30 14.01 -1.19
CA VAL A 367 -10.14 13.60 -0.05
C VAL A 367 -9.28 13.14 1.13
N TYR A 368 -8.29 12.28 0.90
CA TYR A 368 -7.37 11.82 1.97
C TYR A 368 -6.74 13.02 2.70
N HIS A 369 -6.24 13.99 1.95
CA HIS A 369 -5.61 15.17 2.51
C HIS A 369 -6.60 16.13 3.17
N TYR A 370 -7.81 16.32 2.64
CA TYR A 370 -8.84 17.12 3.32
C TYR A 370 -9.26 16.50 4.66
N LEU A 371 -9.44 15.17 4.70
CA LEU A 371 -9.78 14.45 5.94
C LEU A 371 -8.66 14.54 6.99
N ALA A 372 -7.41 14.36 6.56
CA ALA A 372 -6.25 14.50 7.45
C ALA A 372 -6.06 15.94 7.98
N ALA A 373 -6.50 16.96 7.23
CA ALA A 373 -6.55 18.35 7.69
C ALA A 373 -7.82 18.68 8.50
N GLU A 374 -8.68 17.71 8.77
CA GLU A 374 -10.01 17.89 9.41
C GLU A 374 -10.91 18.92 8.67
N SER A 375 -10.65 19.10 7.37
CA SER A 375 -11.35 20.04 6.49
C SER A 375 -12.62 19.41 5.93
N TYR A 376 -13.52 18.98 6.82
CA TYR A 376 -14.69 18.18 6.45
C TYR A 376 -15.63 18.82 5.43
N PRO A 377 -15.92 20.14 5.43
CA PRO A 377 -16.79 20.73 4.42
C PRO A 377 -16.27 20.58 2.99
N GLN A 378 -14.96 20.71 2.78
CA GLN A 378 -14.32 20.53 1.49
C GLN A 378 -14.27 19.04 1.10
N ALA A 379 -13.97 18.16 2.07
CA ALA A 379 -13.99 16.72 1.85
C ALA A 379 -15.39 16.25 1.41
N THR A 380 -16.44 16.61 2.14
CA THR A 380 -17.81 16.19 1.85
C THR A 380 -18.31 16.77 0.53
N ALA A 381 -18.03 18.04 0.23
CA ALA A 381 -18.38 18.63 -1.06
C ALA A 381 -17.75 17.87 -2.25
N LEU A 382 -16.49 17.46 -2.10
CA LEU A 382 -15.79 16.67 -3.11
C LEU A 382 -16.37 15.25 -3.24
N MET A 383 -16.64 14.57 -2.12
CA MET A 383 -17.28 13.24 -2.11
C MET A 383 -18.68 13.27 -2.76
N GLU A 384 -19.51 14.25 -2.40
CA GLU A 384 -20.87 14.45 -2.94
C GLU A 384 -20.88 14.68 -4.46
N ARG A 385 -19.82 15.32 -4.98
CA ARG A 385 -19.64 15.56 -6.42
C ARG A 385 -19.42 14.28 -7.20
N VAL A 386 -18.70 13.32 -6.63
CA VAL A 386 -18.23 12.10 -7.35
C VAL A 386 -18.98 10.82 -6.99
N VAL A 387 -19.70 10.79 -5.86
CA VAL A 387 -20.27 9.55 -5.29
C VAL A 387 -21.07 8.71 -6.27
N MET A 388 -21.93 9.33 -7.09
CA MET A 388 -22.76 8.59 -8.05
C MET A 388 -21.90 7.90 -9.11
N GLU A 389 -20.95 8.63 -9.69
CA GLU A 389 -20.05 8.11 -10.72
C GLU A 389 -19.18 6.98 -10.15
N TRP A 390 -18.65 7.18 -8.94
CA TRP A 390 -17.78 6.23 -8.26
C TRP A 390 -18.53 4.96 -7.86
N PHE A 391 -19.74 5.08 -7.35
CA PHE A 391 -20.61 3.93 -7.06
C PHE A 391 -20.89 3.13 -8.34
N THR A 392 -21.27 3.79 -9.45
CA THR A 392 -21.52 3.11 -10.72
C THR A 392 -20.26 2.44 -11.30
N ARG A 393 -19.07 2.96 -10.98
CA ARG A 393 -17.77 2.35 -11.33
C ARG A 393 -17.31 1.26 -10.36
N GLY A 394 -18.10 0.94 -9.34
CA GLY A 394 -17.73 -0.06 -8.35
C GLY A 394 -16.70 0.40 -7.31
N ARG A 395 -16.49 1.71 -7.12
CA ARG A 395 -15.57 2.25 -6.09
C ARG A 395 -16.17 2.17 -4.67
N VAL A 396 -16.79 1.05 -4.33
CA VAL A 396 -17.66 0.88 -3.16
C VAL A 396 -16.89 0.81 -1.83
N GLU A 397 -15.69 0.23 -1.81
CA GLU A 397 -14.84 0.20 -0.61
C GLU A 397 -14.36 1.62 -0.28
N THR A 398 -13.93 2.38 -1.29
CA THR A 398 -13.49 3.76 -1.07
C THR A 398 -14.64 4.63 -0.54
N LEU A 399 -15.86 4.50 -1.08
CA LEU A 399 -17.01 5.27 -0.59
C LEU A 399 -17.38 4.92 0.85
N LEU A 400 -17.33 3.64 1.23
CA LEU A 400 -17.55 3.23 2.63
C LEU A 400 -16.47 3.79 3.55
N GLN A 401 -15.20 3.67 3.16
CA GLN A 401 -14.08 4.19 3.93
C GLN A 401 -14.19 5.70 4.15
N TRP A 402 -14.53 6.46 3.10
CA TRP A 402 -14.78 7.90 3.20
C TRP A 402 -15.89 8.22 4.19
N ALA A 403 -17.01 7.51 4.12
CA ALA A 403 -18.13 7.73 5.04
C ALA A 403 -17.78 7.35 6.50
N ASP A 404 -16.99 6.31 6.71
CA ASP A 404 -16.55 5.87 8.03
C ASP A 404 -15.55 6.83 8.69
N GLN A 405 -14.73 7.54 7.90
CA GLN A 405 -13.80 8.55 8.38
C GLN A 405 -14.46 9.90 8.73
N LEU A 406 -15.71 10.14 8.34
CA LEU A 406 -16.42 11.37 8.69
C LEU A 406 -16.97 11.31 10.12
N PRO A 407 -16.73 12.35 10.95
CA PRO A 407 -17.42 12.48 12.23
C PRO A 407 -18.92 12.67 12.02
N GLN A 408 -19.71 12.34 13.05
CA GLN A 408 -21.18 12.35 12.99
C GLN A 408 -21.75 13.67 12.45
N GLU A 409 -21.19 14.80 12.86
CA GLU A 409 -21.61 16.15 12.45
C GLU A 409 -21.38 16.41 10.96
N ALA A 410 -20.30 15.85 10.39
CA ALA A 410 -19.97 16.01 8.97
C ALA A 410 -20.80 15.08 8.07
N ARG A 411 -21.30 13.95 8.57
CA ARG A 411 -22.09 12.99 7.77
C ARG A 411 -23.38 13.60 7.23
N ALA A 412 -24.05 14.46 8.01
CA ALA A 412 -25.24 15.18 7.56
C ALA A 412 -24.95 16.14 6.39
N GLN A 413 -23.69 16.56 6.21
CA GLN A 413 -23.26 17.40 5.09
C GLN A 413 -22.97 16.57 3.82
N ALA A 414 -23.03 15.25 3.89
CA ALA A 414 -22.81 14.34 2.77
C ALA A 414 -24.00 13.37 2.55
N PRO A 415 -25.23 13.88 2.32
CA PRO A 415 -26.42 13.03 2.24
C PRO A 415 -26.42 12.09 1.02
N ARG A 416 -25.80 12.46 -0.11
CA ARG A 416 -25.65 11.55 -1.25
C ARG A 416 -24.65 10.45 -0.92
N LEU A 417 -23.52 10.77 -0.29
CA LEU A 417 -22.58 9.77 0.21
C LEU A 417 -23.28 8.77 1.12
N SER A 418 -24.04 9.24 2.10
CA SER A 418 -24.78 8.37 3.02
C SER A 418 -25.85 7.54 2.32
N LEU A 419 -26.54 8.06 1.30
CA LEU A 419 -27.50 7.28 0.50
C LEU A 419 -26.81 6.12 -0.23
N TYR A 420 -25.66 6.36 -0.86
CA TYR A 420 -24.92 5.30 -1.56
C TYR A 420 -24.22 4.35 -0.59
N GLN A 421 -23.75 4.85 0.56
CA GLN A 421 -23.27 4.01 1.67
C GLN A 421 -24.35 3.02 2.10
N SER A 422 -25.59 3.49 2.28
CA SER A 422 -26.73 2.64 2.64
C SER A 422 -26.96 1.53 1.61
N LYS A 423 -26.93 1.85 0.30
CA LYS A 423 -27.04 0.86 -0.77
C LYS A 423 -25.97 -0.22 -0.69
N VAL A 424 -24.70 0.18 -0.58
CA VAL A 424 -23.58 -0.76 -0.47
C VAL A 424 -23.74 -1.65 0.77
N LEU A 425 -24.17 -1.10 1.90
CA LEU A 425 -24.36 -1.86 3.14
C LEU A 425 -25.54 -2.83 3.06
N THR A 426 -26.64 -2.45 2.39
CA THR A 426 -27.76 -3.35 2.08
C THR A 426 -27.28 -4.55 1.27
N ASP A 427 -26.48 -4.33 0.22
CA ASP A 427 -25.93 -5.41 -0.62
C ASP A 427 -24.98 -6.33 0.17
N ARG A 428 -24.36 -5.83 1.24
CA ARG A 428 -23.52 -6.60 2.18
C ARG A 428 -24.30 -7.28 3.31
N TYR A 429 -25.63 -7.16 3.31
CA TYR A 429 -26.50 -7.64 4.39
C TYR A 429 -26.24 -6.97 5.76
N ASP A 430 -25.60 -5.81 5.79
CA ASP A 430 -25.35 -5.01 6.99
C ASP A 430 -26.48 -3.99 7.18
N TYR A 431 -27.68 -4.52 7.47
CA TYR A 431 -28.91 -3.74 7.54
C TYR A 431 -28.91 -2.71 8.67
N GLU A 432 -28.14 -2.94 9.75
CA GLU A 432 -28.06 -2.00 10.86
C GLU A 432 -27.34 -0.71 10.42
N ARG A 433 -26.13 -0.84 9.88
CA ARG A 433 -25.38 0.32 9.39
C ARG A 433 -26.07 0.94 8.17
N ALA A 434 -26.73 0.13 7.33
CA ALA A 434 -27.49 0.64 6.18
C ALA A 434 -28.60 1.60 6.61
N ARG A 435 -29.36 1.28 7.67
CA ARG A 435 -30.40 2.16 8.22
C ARG A 435 -29.83 3.43 8.84
N GLN A 436 -28.71 3.31 9.56
CA GLN A 436 -28.03 4.49 10.12
C GLN A 436 -27.57 5.44 9.00
N ALA A 437 -26.94 4.92 7.95
CA ALA A 437 -26.55 5.69 6.78
C ALA A 437 -27.78 6.34 6.11
N LEU A 438 -28.88 5.62 5.99
CA LEU A 438 -30.10 6.14 5.39
C LEU A 438 -30.71 7.30 6.20
N ALA A 439 -30.66 7.23 7.53
CA ALA A 439 -31.11 8.31 8.41
C ALA A 439 -30.27 9.60 8.23
N TYR A 440 -28.94 9.47 8.06
CA TYR A 440 -28.09 10.62 7.74
C TYR A 440 -28.43 11.23 6.37
N ALA A 441 -28.70 10.38 5.38
CA ALA A 441 -29.14 10.83 4.06
C ALA A 441 -30.47 11.59 4.13
N GLU A 442 -31.46 11.04 4.83
CA GLU A 442 -32.77 11.66 5.02
C GLU A 442 -32.66 13.04 5.68
N ALA A 443 -31.94 13.12 6.81
CA ALA A 443 -31.73 14.37 7.53
C ALA A 443 -31.06 15.44 6.65
N GLY A 444 -29.99 15.08 5.94
CA GLY A 444 -29.27 16.03 5.10
C GLY A 444 -30.04 16.47 3.85
N PHE A 445 -30.85 15.60 3.22
CA PHE A 445 -31.71 16.01 2.10
C PHE A 445 -32.92 16.84 2.56
N ALA A 446 -33.47 16.55 3.74
CA ALA A 446 -34.56 17.33 4.34
C ALA A 446 -34.12 18.76 4.64
N ASP A 447 -32.94 18.93 5.25
CA ASP A 447 -32.35 20.24 5.54
C ASP A 447 -32.12 21.07 4.26
N ARG A 448 -31.70 20.42 3.17
CA ARG A 448 -31.51 21.04 1.85
C ARG A 448 -32.79 21.25 1.04
N GLY A 449 -33.93 20.72 1.49
CA GLY A 449 -35.20 20.74 0.73
C GLY A 449 -35.18 19.91 -0.57
N ASP A 450 -34.28 18.92 -0.70
CA ASP A 450 -34.13 18.09 -1.91
C ASP A 450 -35.17 16.96 -1.96
N ARG A 451 -36.37 17.29 -2.42
CA ARG A 451 -37.50 16.34 -2.51
C ARG A 451 -37.23 15.17 -3.46
N THR A 452 -36.39 15.35 -4.47
CA THR A 452 -36.07 14.31 -5.45
C THR A 452 -35.21 13.21 -4.83
N HIS A 453 -34.19 13.58 -4.05
CA HIS A 453 -33.36 12.59 -3.37
C HIS A 453 -34.04 12.00 -2.13
N LEU A 454 -34.92 12.74 -1.44
CA LEU A 454 -35.78 12.16 -0.39
C LEU A 454 -36.66 11.03 -0.92
N ALA A 455 -37.23 11.15 -2.12
CA ALA A 455 -37.97 10.04 -2.73
C ALA A 455 -37.08 8.80 -2.96
N LYS A 456 -35.80 8.98 -3.32
CA LYS A 456 -34.85 7.86 -3.46
C LYS A 456 -34.51 7.22 -2.11
N VAL A 457 -34.41 8.01 -1.05
CA VAL A 457 -34.23 7.52 0.33
C VAL A 457 -35.41 6.64 0.74
N HIS A 458 -36.64 7.09 0.52
CA HIS A 458 -37.84 6.29 0.85
C HIS A 458 -37.94 5.00 0.03
N ASN A 459 -37.58 5.04 -1.25
CA ASN A 459 -37.52 3.83 -2.07
C ASN A 459 -36.48 2.84 -1.54
N GLN A 460 -35.32 3.32 -1.08
CA GLN A 460 -34.30 2.48 -0.46
C GLN A 460 -34.74 1.92 0.90
N HIS A 461 -35.58 2.64 1.65
CA HIS A 461 -36.15 2.15 2.91
C HIS A 461 -37.18 1.02 2.71
N ALA A 462 -37.82 0.98 1.54
CA ALA A 462 -38.85 0.00 1.20
C ALA A 462 -38.28 -1.29 0.57
N ALA A 463 -37.06 -1.22 0.04
CA ALA A 463 -36.29 -2.35 -0.49
C ALA A 463 -35.47 -3.02 0.61
#